data_AF-A0A5K0Y7R2-F1
#
_entry.id   AF-A0A5K0Y7R2-F1
#
_cell.length_a   1.000
_cell.length_b   1.000
_cell.length_c   1.000
_cell.angle_alpha   90.00
_cell.angle_beta   90.00
_cell.angle_gamma   90.00
#
_symmetry.space_group_name_H-M   'P 1'
#
loop_
_entity.id
_entity.type
_entity.pdbx_description
1 polymer ?
#
loop_
_entity_poly.entity_id
_entity_poly.type
_entity_poly.pdbx_seq_one_letter_code
_entity_poly.pdbx_strand_id
1 'polypeptide(L)'
;SRWDWENHLAKMIFKEAEEEFGKRRWWACVSRKPNRTDLLQKILKVVCKGSEKELEGVTSLSDLCTRLQSELSKSRFLLVLHDIWELSWWGGEVEDTLRGGAKESKNLITSRYIEVSQGIGAKMHKLPEMTFEESWSLFLDVALKEENELVSHNLKDIGRG
;
A
#
# COMPACT_ATOMS: atom_id res chain seq x y z
N SER A 1 -13.53 -7.60 9.07
CA SER A 1 -13.63 -8.25 7.74
C SER A 1 -12.24 -8.58 7.21
N ARG A 2 -12.09 -9.47 6.21
CA ARG A 2 -10.77 -9.74 5.58
C ARG A 2 -10.07 -8.49 5.05
N TRP A 3 -10.83 -7.49 4.62
CA TRP A 3 -10.28 -6.21 4.17
C TRP A 3 -9.64 -5.41 5.30
N ASP A 4 -10.28 -5.38 6.47
CA ASP A 4 -9.74 -4.69 7.65
C ASP A 4 -8.40 -5.31 8.07
N TRP A 5 -8.26 -6.63 7.91
CA TRP A 5 -7.03 -7.37 8.12
C TRP A 5 -5.92 -6.97 7.15
N GLU A 6 -6.19 -7.00 5.84
CA GLU A 6 -5.21 -6.66 4.80
C GLU A 6 -4.67 -5.23 5.01
N ASN A 7 -5.56 -4.29 5.34
CA ASN A 7 -5.20 -2.92 5.67
C ASN A 7 -4.39 -2.82 6.98
N HIS A 8 -4.82 -3.51 8.04
CA HIS A 8 -4.12 -3.49 9.31
C HIS A 8 -2.71 -4.08 9.21
N LEU A 9 -2.57 -5.26 8.60
CA LEU A 9 -1.28 -5.91 8.41
C LEU A 9 -0.34 -5.05 7.56
N ALA A 10 -0.84 -4.44 6.48
CA ALA A 10 -0.03 -3.55 5.67
C ALA A 10 0.46 -2.34 6.49
N LYS A 11 -0.39 -1.76 7.34
CA LYS A 11 0.01 -0.68 8.27
C LYS A 11 1.05 -1.14 9.29
N MET A 12 0.91 -2.35 9.85
CA MET A 12 1.90 -2.93 10.75
C MET A 12 3.25 -3.09 10.05
N ILE A 13 3.27 -3.70 8.86
CA ILE A 13 4.49 -3.85 8.05
C ILE A 13 5.12 -2.48 7.77
N PHE A 14 4.30 -1.49 7.40
CA PHE A 14 4.79 -0.14 7.11
C PHE A 14 5.40 0.56 8.33
N LYS A 15 4.86 0.30 9.54
CA LYS A 15 5.40 0.81 10.80
C LYS A 15 6.71 0.11 11.15
N GLU A 16 6.72 -1.22 11.13
CA GLU A 16 7.90 -2.04 11.45
C GLU A 16 9.07 -1.78 10.50
N ALA A 17 8.76 -1.55 9.21
CA ALA A 17 9.73 -1.22 8.18
C ALA A 17 10.50 0.09 8.43
N GLU A 18 10.11 0.91 9.42
CA GLU A 18 10.87 2.09 9.83
C GLU A 18 12.29 1.75 10.28
N GLU A 19 12.50 0.60 10.93
CA GLU A 19 13.84 0.19 11.36
C GLU A 19 14.76 -0.13 10.18
N GLU A 20 14.23 -0.78 9.13
CA GLU A 20 15.01 -1.22 7.96
C GLU A 20 15.14 -0.11 6.88
N PHE A 21 14.10 0.71 6.68
CA PHE A 21 13.98 1.66 5.56
C PHE A 21 13.96 3.13 5.99
N GLY A 22 13.82 3.41 7.29
CA GLY A 22 13.77 4.77 7.83
C GLY A 22 12.68 5.62 7.18
N LYS A 23 13.05 6.84 6.77
CA LYS A 23 12.14 7.80 6.13
C LYS A 23 11.84 7.50 4.66
N ARG A 24 12.50 6.52 4.05
CA ARG A 24 12.28 6.12 2.65
C ARG A 24 11.29 4.97 2.57
N ARG A 25 10.15 5.20 3.21
CA ARG A 25 8.98 4.35 3.16
C ARG A 25 7.80 5.22 2.75
N TRP A 26 7.07 4.78 1.75
CA TRP A 26 5.97 5.54 1.16
C TRP A 26 4.72 4.70 1.04
N TRP A 27 3.59 5.34 1.25
CA TRP A 27 2.28 4.71 1.13
C TRP A 27 1.42 5.47 0.13
N ALA A 28 1.11 4.82 -0.99
CA ALA A 28 0.22 5.36 -2.01
C ALA A 28 -1.05 4.51 -2.06
N CYS A 29 -2.19 5.10 -1.68
CA CYS A 29 -3.49 4.50 -1.92
C CYS A 29 -3.87 4.72 -3.39
N VAL A 30 -4.22 3.66 -4.12
CA VAL A 30 -4.54 3.77 -5.54
C VAL A 30 -6.05 3.86 -5.72
N SER A 31 -6.50 4.68 -6.68
CA SER A 31 -7.93 4.76 -7.00
C SER A 31 -8.42 3.45 -7.62
N ARG A 32 -9.74 3.21 -7.64
CA ARG A 32 -10.31 1.95 -8.17
C ARG A 32 -10.01 1.73 -9.66
N LYS A 33 -9.77 2.80 -10.42
CA LYS A 33 -9.48 2.78 -11.86
C LYS A 33 -8.50 3.91 -12.19
N PRO A 34 -7.23 3.77 -11.82
CA PRO A 34 -6.26 4.82 -12.07
C PRO A 34 -5.87 4.78 -13.55
N ASN A 35 -5.81 5.94 -14.20
CA ASN A 35 -4.98 6.04 -15.40
C ASN A 35 -3.49 6.07 -14.98
N ARG A 36 -2.60 5.70 -15.90
CA ARG A 36 -1.14 5.59 -15.63
C ARG A 36 -0.56 6.90 -15.11
N THR A 37 -0.97 8.03 -15.68
CA THR A 37 -0.49 9.37 -15.33
C THR A 37 -0.89 9.74 -13.90
N ASP A 38 -2.17 9.60 -13.55
CA ASP A 38 -2.70 9.93 -12.22
C ASP A 38 -2.02 9.10 -11.13
N LEU A 39 -1.77 7.81 -11.42
CA LEU A 39 -1.06 6.92 -10.51
C LEU A 39 0.37 7.42 -10.26
N LEU A 40 1.14 7.64 -11.32
CA LEU A 40 2.53 8.08 -11.17
C LEU A 40 2.62 9.47 -10.53
N GLN A 41 1.72 10.40 -10.84
CA GLN A 41 1.63 11.68 -10.16
C GLN A 41 1.39 11.49 -8.65
N LYS A 42 0.49 10.58 -8.28
CA LYS A 42 0.20 10.29 -6.87
C LYS A 42 1.41 9.67 -6.16
N ILE A 43 2.07 8.71 -6.78
CA ILE A 43 3.28 8.08 -6.23
C ILE A 43 4.39 9.14 -6.10
N LEU A 44 4.63 9.95 -7.14
CA LEU A 44 5.64 11.00 -7.12
C LEU A 44 5.38 12.03 -6.01
N LYS A 45 4.12 12.45 -5.82
CA LYS A 45 3.73 13.30 -4.68
C LYS A 45 4.12 12.66 -3.36
N VAL A 46 3.84 11.36 -3.14
CA VAL A 46 4.20 10.71 -1.88
C VAL A 46 5.72 10.59 -1.71
N VAL A 47 6.44 10.20 -2.77
CA VAL A 47 7.90 10.00 -2.76
C VAL A 47 8.63 11.32 -2.49
N CYS A 48 8.20 12.41 -3.13
CA CYS A 48 8.82 13.73 -3.01
C CYS A 48 8.19 14.63 -1.94
N LYS A 49 7.54 14.05 -0.92
CA LYS A 49 6.95 14.78 0.23
C LYS A 49 5.87 15.83 -0.13
N GLY A 50 5.18 15.63 -1.25
CA GLY A 50 3.92 16.30 -1.57
C GLY A 50 4.04 17.72 -2.09
N SER A 51 5.23 18.19 -2.49
CA SER A 51 5.37 19.54 -3.01
C SER A 51 4.88 19.64 -4.46
N GLU A 52 4.04 20.63 -4.77
CA GLU A 52 3.53 20.86 -6.14
C GLU A 52 4.65 21.20 -7.14
N LYS A 53 5.79 21.72 -6.66
CA LYS A 53 6.98 22.00 -7.47
C LYS A 53 7.53 20.75 -8.16
N GLU A 54 7.31 19.57 -7.59
CA GLU A 54 7.78 18.31 -8.15
C GLU A 54 7.00 17.86 -9.39
N LEU A 55 5.82 18.47 -9.60
CA LEU A 55 5.02 18.31 -10.81
C LEU A 55 5.23 19.46 -11.80
N GLU A 56 5.94 20.51 -11.42
CA GLU A 56 6.23 21.63 -12.29
C GLU A 56 7.12 21.17 -13.46
N GLY A 57 6.69 21.48 -14.69
CA GLY A 57 7.36 21.02 -15.91
C GLY A 57 7.17 19.54 -16.24
N VAL A 58 6.29 18.81 -15.54
CA VAL A 58 5.85 17.48 -15.97
C VAL A 58 4.81 17.64 -17.07
N THR A 59 5.12 17.16 -18.27
CA THR A 59 4.22 17.28 -19.44
C THR A 59 3.80 15.93 -20.01
N SER A 60 4.51 14.85 -19.63
CA SER A 60 4.30 13.52 -20.17
C SER A 60 4.42 12.43 -19.11
N LEU A 61 3.97 11.22 -19.47
CA LEU A 61 4.14 10.02 -18.64
C LEU A 61 5.63 9.67 -18.46
N SER A 62 6.44 9.86 -19.51
CA SER A 62 7.89 9.64 -19.46
C SER A 62 8.59 10.60 -18.49
N ASP A 63 8.14 11.86 -18.39
CA ASP A 63 8.68 12.80 -17.40
C ASP A 63 8.43 12.31 -15.97
N LEU A 64 7.24 11.76 -15.71
CA LEU A 64 6.88 11.18 -14.41
C LEU A 64 7.74 9.95 -14.11
N CYS A 65 7.89 9.04 -15.07
CA CYS A 65 8.75 7.86 -14.96
C CYS A 65 10.19 8.26 -14.64
N THR A 66 10.75 9.22 -15.38
CA THR A 66 12.13 9.68 -15.22
C THR A 66 12.37 10.30 -13.85
N ARG A 67 11.47 11.17 -13.38
CA ARG A 67 11.57 11.79 -12.05
C ARG A 67 11.46 10.76 -10.95
N LEU A 68 10.46 9.88 -11.05
CA LEU A 68 10.25 8.84 -10.05
C LEU A 68 11.45 7.88 -10.00
N GLN A 69 11.97 7.45 -11.15
CA GLN A 69 13.16 6.61 -11.26
C GLN A 69 14.40 7.28 -10.63
N SER A 70 14.59 8.59 -10.88
CA SER A 70 15.66 9.38 -10.26
C SER A 70 15.55 9.37 -8.73
N GLU A 71 14.34 9.48 -8.18
CA GLU A 71 14.16 9.39 -6.73
C GLU A 71 14.37 7.97 -6.20
N LEU A 72 13.73 6.96 -6.79
CA LEU A 72 13.74 5.57 -6.33
C LEU A 72 15.13 4.92 -6.40
N SER A 73 16.01 5.40 -7.28
CA SER A 73 17.38 4.89 -7.44
C SER A 73 18.37 5.41 -6.39
N LYS A 74 18.06 6.48 -5.64
CA LYS A 74 18.99 7.11 -4.69
C LYS A 74 19.41 6.21 -3.54
N SER A 75 18.49 5.40 -3.02
CA SER A 75 18.76 4.43 -1.97
C SER A 75 17.56 3.51 -1.75
N ARG A 76 17.82 2.41 -1.04
CA ARG A 76 16.83 1.40 -0.65
C ARG A 76 15.56 2.03 -0.08
N PHE A 77 14.41 1.53 -0.49
CA PHE A 77 13.10 2.00 -0.03
C PHE A 77 12.06 0.88 0.14
N LEU A 78 10.96 1.21 0.81
CA LEU A 78 9.71 0.46 0.79
C LEU A 78 8.59 1.32 0.18
N LEU A 79 7.97 0.87 -0.92
CA LEU A 79 6.80 1.52 -1.49
C LEU A 79 5.59 0.61 -1.34
N VAL A 80 4.58 1.07 -0.61
CA VAL A 80 3.31 0.38 -0.45
C VAL A 80 2.30 0.95 -1.45
N LEU A 81 1.85 0.13 -2.38
CA LEU A 81 0.74 0.42 -3.29
C LEU A 81 -0.51 -0.26 -2.74
N HIS A 82 -1.33 0.53 -2.04
CA HIS A 82 -2.49 0.03 -1.31
C HIS A 82 -3.76 0.04 -2.16
N ASP A 83 -4.60 -0.98 -1.95
CA ASP A 83 -5.90 -1.18 -2.61
C ASP A 83 -5.83 -1.16 -4.15
N ILE A 84 -5.05 -2.05 -4.77
CA ILE A 84 -5.04 -2.19 -6.24
C ILE A 84 -6.25 -3.01 -6.70
N TRP A 85 -7.03 -2.48 -7.64
CA TRP A 85 -8.23 -3.12 -8.17
C TRP A 85 -8.03 -3.82 -9.51
N GLU A 86 -7.15 -3.27 -10.36
CA GLU A 86 -6.85 -3.81 -11.69
C GLU A 86 -5.40 -3.47 -12.07
N LEU A 87 -4.94 -4.00 -13.20
CA LEU A 87 -3.57 -3.85 -13.71
C LEU A 87 -3.48 -3.15 -15.07
N SER A 88 -4.54 -2.49 -15.52
CA SER A 88 -4.54 -1.72 -16.78
C SER A 88 -3.40 -0.68 -16.86
N TRP A 89 -2.93 -0.21 -15.71
CA TRP A 89 -1.82 0.73 -15.56
C TRP A 89 -0.44 0.08 -15.47
N TRP A 90 -0.36 -1.24 -15.23
CA TRP A 90 0.90 -1.98 -15.07
C TRP A 90 1.53 -2.32 -16.43
N GLY A 91 2.85 -2.56 -16.46
CA GLY A 91 3.60 -2.91 -17.67
C GLY A 91 4.31 -1.73 -18.35
N GLY A 92 5.30 -2.03 -19.20
CA GLY A 92 6.12 -1.03 -19.90
C GLY A 92 6.84 -0.08 -18.94
N GLU A 93 6.95 1.19 -19.31
CA GLU A 93 7.72 2.19 -18.53
C GLU A 93 7.28 2.34 -17.05
N VAL A 94 6.01 2.09 -16.72
CA VAL A 94 5.52 2.15 -15.34
C VAL A 94 6.08 0.99 -14.52
N GLU A 95 6.03 -0.22 -15.07
CA GLU A 95 6.61 -1.40 -14.41
C GLU A 95 8.13 -1.25 -14.28
N ASP A 96 8.80 -0.82 -15.35
CA ASP A 96 10.24 -0.62 -15.36
C ASP A 96 10.67 0.40 -14.30
N THR A 97 9.93 1.51 -14.19
CA THR A 97 10.19 2.55 -13.18
C THR A 97 10.03 2.03 -11.75
N LEU A 98 8.95 1.29 -11.47
CA LEU A 98 8.68 0.80 -10.12
C LEU A 98 9.61 -0.35 -9.72
N ARG A 99 10.11 -1.13 -10.69
CA ARG A 99 11.11 -2.19 -10.47
C ARG A 99 12.54 -1.68 -10.46
N GLY A 100 12.82 -0.55 -11.11
CA GLY A 100 14.15 0.03 -11.28
C GLY A 100 14.76 0.66 -10.02
N GLY A 101 14.21 0.41 -8.84
CA GLY A 101 14.71 0.95 -7.58
C GLY A 101 16.13 0.53 -7.22
N ALA A 102 16.72 1.19 -6.23
CA ALA A 102 18.00 0.78 -5.67
C ALA A 102 17.95 -0.68 -5.17
N LYS A 103 19.11 -1.35 -5.11
CA LYS A 103 19.22 -2.73 -4.60
C LYS A 103 18.53 -2.87 -3.23
N GLU A 104 17.84 -3.99 -3.04
CA GLU A 104 17.06 -4.33 -1.83
C GLU A 104 15.82 -3.46 -1.57
N SER A 105 15.43 -2.61 -2.52
CA SER A 105 14.14 -1.92 -2.44
C SER A 105 12.99 -2.91 -2.60
N LYS A 106 11.88 -2.65 -1.89
CA LYS A 106 10.70 -3.51 -1.87
C LYS A 106 9.47 -2.71 -2.30
N ASN A 107 8.67 -3.30 -3.17
CA ASN A 107 7.31 -2.84 -3.45
C ASN A 107 6.34 -3.81 -2.78
N LEU A 108 5.50 -3.31 -1.87
CA LEU A 108 4.42 -4.08 -1.26
C LEU A 108 3.11 -3.68 -1.93
N ILE A 109 2.41 -4.65 -2.48
CA ILE A 109 1.14 -4.42 -3.16
C ILE A 109 0.06 -5.17 -2.41
N THR A 110 -1.01 -4.46 -2.03
CA THR A 110 -2.18 -5.07 -1.39
C THR A 110 -3.36 -4.99 -2.36
N SER A 111 -4.05 -6.10 -2.58
CA SER A 111 -5.20 -6.19 -3.45
C SER A 111 -6.19 -7.21 -2.92
N ARG A 112 -7.47 -6.95 -3.17
CA ARG A 112 -8.56 -7.90 -2.93
C ARG A 112 -8.69 -8.97 -4.02
N TYR A 113 -8.03 -8.76 -5.15
CA TYR A 113 -8.18 -9.54 -6.37
C TYR A 113 -6.93 -10.39 -6.58
N ILE A 114 -7.11 -11.70 -6.65
CA ILE A 114 -5.99 -12.63 -6.83
C ILE A 114 -5.34 -12.46 -8.20
N GLU A 115 -6.13 -12.02 -9.18
CA GLU A 115 -5.74 -11.72 -10.56
C GLU A 115 -4.71 -10.60 -10.63
N VAL A 116 -4.84 -9.59 -9.78
CA VAL A 116 -3.84 -8.51 -9.63
C VAL A 116 -2.50 -9.09 -9.17
N SER A 117 -2.52 -10.02 -8.23
CA SER A 117 -1.28 -10.63 -7.73
C SER A 117 -0.61 -11.52 -8.78
N GLN A 118 -1.40 -12.23 -9.59
CA GLN A 118 -0.89 -13.07 -10.68
C GLN A 118 -0.28 -12.24 -11.81
N GLY A 119 -0.92 -11.14 -12.21
CA GLY A 119 -0.46 -10.33 -13.34
C GLY A 119 0.82 -9.52 -13.05
N ILE A 120 1.13 -9.22 -11.79
CA ILE A 120 2.37 -8.52 -11.41
C ILE A 120 3.59 -9.48 -11.41
N GLY A 121 3.38 -10.80 -11.34
CA GLY A 121 4.50 -11.76 -11.26
C GLY A 121 5.35 -11.59 -10.00
N ALA A 122 4.78 -11.05 -8.91
CA ALA A 122 5.44 -10.93 -7.61
C ALA A 122 5.21 -12.16 -6.74
N LYS A 123 6.00 -12.29 -5.67
CA LYS A 123 5.75 -13.30 -4.62
C LYS A 123 4.41 -12.98 -3.94
N MET A 124 3.43 -13.87 -4.13
CA MET A 124 2.10 -13.71 -3.58
C MET A 124 2.02 -14.30 -2.16
N HIS A 125 1.42 -13.54 -1.24
CA HIS A 125 1.04 -14.02 0.08
C HIS A 125 -0.47 -13.89 0.24
N LYS A 126 -1.19 -15.01 0.10
CA LYS A 126 -2.63 -15.04 0.35
C LYS A 126 -2.86 -15.00 1.85
N LEU A 127 -3.55 -13.97 2.33
CA LEU A 127 -3.91 -13.88 3.73
C LEU A 127 -5.09 -14.81 4.02
N PRO A 128 -5.03 -15.61 5.11
CA PRO A 128 -6.15 -16.43 5.52
C PRO A 128 -7.33 -15.56 5.93
N GLU A 129 -8.52 -16.14 5.95
CA GLU A 129 -9.67 -15.52 6.60
C GLU A 129 -9.40 -15.46 8.11
N MET A 130 -9.73 -14.32 8.71
CA MET A 130 -9.64 -14.16 10.15
C MET A 130 -10.73 -14.98 10.82
N THR A 131 -10.38 -15.63 11.92
CA THR A 131 -11.36 -16.14 12.88
C THR A 131 -12.12 -14.97 13.52
N PHE A 132 -13.25 -15.29 14.17
CA PHE A 132 -14.00 -14.29 14.93
C PHE A 132 -13.14 -13.63 16.02
N GLU A 133 -12.36 -14.40 16.77
CA GLU A 133 -11.53 -13.87 17.86
C GLU A 133 -10.40 -12.98 17.34
N GLU A 134 -9.75 -13.33 16.22
CA GLU A 134 -8.77 -12.44 15.58
C GLU A 134 -9.44 -11.15 15.07
N SER A 135 -10.62 -11.27 14.45
CA SER A 135 -11.39 -10.10 13.97
C SER A 135 -11.82 -9.20 15.11
N TRP A 136 -12.19 -9.79 16.25
CA TRP A 136 -12.57 -9.09 17.46
C TRP A 136 -11.38 -8.37 18.09
N SER A 137 -10.23 -9.04 18.21
CA SER A 137 -8.99 -8.42 18.70
C SER A 137 -8.57 -7.24 17.83
N LEU A 138 -8.67 -7.37 16.50
CA LEU A 138 -8.41 -6.27 15.57
C LEU A 138 -9.38 -5.09 15.78
N PHE A 139 -10.66 -5.38 16.01
CA PHE A 139 -11.66 -4.35 16.29
C PHE A 139 -11.32 -3.57 17.57
N LEU A 140 -10.93 -4.26 18.64
CA LEU A 140 -10.51 -3.63 19.90
C LEU A 140 -9.32 -2.70 19.70
N ASP A 141 -8.29 -3.17 19.00
CA ASP A 141 -7.07 -2.41 18.73
C ASP A 141 -7.35 -1.15 17.89
N VAL A 142 -8.16 -1.28 16.84
CA VAL A 142 -8.57 -0.14 16.00
C VAL A 142 -9.47 0.84 16.75
N ALA A 143 -10.36 0.34 17.61
CA ALA A 143 -11.27 1.17 18.40
C ALA A 143 -10.58 1.87 19.58
N LEU A 144 -9.31 1.54 19.87
CA LEU A 144 -8.58 1.96 21.07
C LEU A 144 -9.35 1.65 22.36
N LYS A 145 -10.07 0.51 22.38
CA LYS A 145 -10.89 0.11 23.52
C LYS A 145 -10.33 -1.14 24.16
N GLU A 146 -10.35 -1.18 25.49
CA GLU A 146 -10.14 -2.43 26.21
C GLU A 146 -11.38 -3.31 26.12
N GLU A 147 -11.19 -4.63 26.10
CA GLU A 147 -12.30 -5.60 26.04
C GLU A 147 -13.33 -5.36 27.16
N ASN A 148 -12.84 -4.95 28.33
CA ASN A 148 -13.61 -4.62 29.53
C ASN A 148 -14.61 -3.47 29.32
N GLU A 149 -14.31 -2.51 28.44
CA GLU A 149 -15.17 -1.35 28.17
C GLU A 149 -16.37 -1.70 27.27
N LEU A 150 -16.31 -2.83 26.58
CA LEU A 150 -17.31 -3.25 25.59
C LEU A 150 -18.23 -4.37 26.11
N VAL A 151 -17.82 -5.06 27.17
CA VAL A 151 -18.66 -6.02 27.92
C VAL A 151 -19.92 -5.35 28.48
N SER A 152 -19.85 -4.06 28.81
CA SER A 152 -21.01 -3.28 29.28
C SER A 152 -22.10 -3.06 28.21
N HIS A 153 -21.79 -3.29 26.92
CA HIS A 153 -22.66 -2.97 25.79
C HIS A 153 -23.06 -4.19 24.94
N ASN A 154 -22.76 -5.43 25.37
CA ASN A 154 -23.05 -6.68 24.63
C ASN A 154 -22.57 -6.71 23.17
N LEU A 155 -21.58 -5.86 22.82
CA LEU A 155 -21.12 -5.69 21.44
C LEU A 155 -20.42 -6.95 20.88
N LYS A 156 -19.83 -7.77 21.75
CA LYS A 156 -19.20 -9.04 21.36
C LYS A 156 -20.23 -10.06 20.88
N ASP A 157 -21.41 -10.10 21.50
CA ASP A 157 -22.49 -11.00 21.11
C ASP A 157 -23.17 -10.54 19.80
N ILE A 158 -23.29 -9.22 19.60
CA ILE A 158 -23.78 -8.65 18.33
C ILE A 158 -22.81 -8.98 17.20
N GLY A 159 -21.50 -8.95 17.45
CA GLY A 159 -20.48 -9.26 16.45
C GLY A 159 -20.39 -10.73 16.04
N ARG A 160 -20.94 -11.66 16.84
CA ARG A 160 -20.97 -13.11 16.54
C ARG A 160 -22.12 -13.51 15.61
N GLY A 161 -23.14 -12.66 15.47
CA GLY A 161 -24.39 -12.93 14.74
C GLY A 161 -24.34 -12.61 13.25
#